data_AF-A0A7L3W944-F1
#
_entry.id   AF-A0A7L3W944-F1
#
_cell.length_a   1.000
_cell.length_b   1.000
_cell.length_c   1.000
_cell.angle_alpha   90.00
_cell.angle_beta   90.00
_cell.angle_gamma   90.00
#
_symmetry.space_group_name_H-M   'P 1'
#
loop_
_entity.id
_entity.type
_entity.pdbx_description
1 polymer ?
#
loop_
_entity_poly.entity_id
_entity_poly.type
_entity_poly.pdbx_seq_one_letter_code
_entity_poly.pdbx_strand_id
1 'polypeptide(L)'
;EGELLKHLQATLTQVEGDYRELSTVTGNLVGDLRQKDRDIEALFQSLARLEKDKADKEELSLAIDAKADKSALAGKVSHSQFDACVERLTETMQESISQVTGLEQDWLQVQRQLRQELDAKVDRLELGPFRLQLEEHWKNILEQLQKSLTPGAEDAAGIKKQLPQDFKCLSCDRPVSVLVPGP
;
A
#
# COMPACT_ATOMS: atom_id res chain seq x y z
N GLU A 1 -70.35 -102.16 45.39
CA GLU A 1 -69.12 -101.42 45.79
C GLU A 1 -68.08 -101.30 44.67
N GLY A 2 -67.76 -102.35 43.92
CA GLY A 2 -66.70 -102.29 42.88
C GLY A 2 -66.95 -101.37 41.66
N GLU A 3 -68.19 -101.12 41.26
CA GLU A 3 -68.50 -100.21 40.14
C GLU A 3 -68.28 -98.74 40.49
N LEU A 4 -68.62 -98.36 41.72
CA LEU A 4 -68.48 -96.99 42.23
C LEU A 4 -66.99 -96.59 42.32
N LEU A 5 -66.14 -97.54 42.72
CA LEU A 5 -64.68 -97.39 42.74
C LEU A 5 -64.08 -97.19 41.34
N LYS A 6 -64.56 -97.94 40.33
CA LYS A 6 -64.12 -97.79 38.94
C LYS A 6 -64.53 -96.44 38.35
N HIS A 7 -65.75 -95.99 38.66
CA HIS A 7 -66.23 -94.67 38.21
C HIS A 7 -65.39 -93.55 38.83
N LEU A 8 -65.14 -93.59 40.14
CA LEU A 8 -64.28 -92.63 40.83
C LEU A 8 -62.86 -92.60 40.25
N GLN A 9 -62.29 -93.77 39.94
CA GLN A 9 -60.97 -93.86 39.33
C GLN A 9 -60.95 -93.22 37.93
N ALA A 10 -61.97 -93.46 37.10
CA ALA A 10 -62.08 -92.84 35.79
C ALA A 10 -62.21 -91.30 35.88
N THR A 11 -63.03 -90.81 36.82
CA THR A 11 -63.18 -89.36 37.06
C THR A 11 -61.87 -88.74 37.55
N LEU A 12 -61.13 -89.41 38.43
CA LEU A 12 -59.84 -88.92 38.90
C LEU A 12 -58.83 -88.82 37.74
N THR A 13 -58.73 -89.84 36.89
CA THR A 13 -57.84 -89.82 35.72
C THR A 13 -58.23 -88.73 34.72
N GLN A 14 -59.54 -88.46 34.54
CA GLN A 14 -60.01 -87.35 33.70
C GLN A 14 -59.57 -86.00 34.29
N VAL A 15 -59.82 -85.77 35.59
CA VAL A 15 -59.44 -84.51 36.26
C VAL A 15 -57.92 -84.29 36.23
N GLU A 16 -57.12 -85.34 36.38
CA GLU A 16 -55.66 -85.26 36.24
C GLU A 16 -55.21 -84.92 34.81
N GLY A 17 -55.96 -85.39 33.80
CA GLY A 17 -55.76 -85.04 32.40
C GLY A 17 -56.08 -83.58 32.12
N ASP A 18 -57.26 -83.13 32.55
CA ASP A 18 -57.71 -81.75 32.42
C ASP A 18 -56.78 -80.79 33.16
N TYR A 19 -56.28 -81.16 34.34
CA TYR A 19 -55.29 -80.38 35.08
C TYR A 19 -53.97 -80.24 34.32
N ARG A 20 -53.48 -81.31 33.67
CA ARG A 20 -52.27 -81.26 32.84
C ARG A 20 -52.46 -80.33 31.64
N GLU A 21 -53.59 -80.45 30.94
CA GLU A 21 -53.91 -79.58 29.81
C GLU A 21 -54.00 -78.11 30.24
N LEU A 22 -54.72 -77.85 31.34
CA LEU A 22 -54.83 -76.50 31.92
C LEU A 22 -53.46 -75.94 32.31
N SER A 23 -52.59 -76.75 32.90
CA SER A 23 -51.23 -76.35 33.26
C SER A 23 -50.40 -76.00 32.02
N THR A 24 -50.52 -76.76 30.92
CA THR A 24 -49.83 -76.46 29.66
C THR A 24 -50.34 -75.17 29.04
N VAL A 25 -51.67 -75.00 28.95
CA VAL A 25 -52.29 -73.78 28.41
C VAL A 25 -51.88 -72.55 29.24
N THR A 26 -51.90 -72.66 30.57
CA THR A 26 -51.46 -71.57 31.46
C THR A 26 -49.99 -71.22 31.24
N GLY A 27 -49.11 -72.24 31.08
CA GLY A 27 -47.70 -72.02 30.76
C GLY A 27 -47.49 -71.27 29.46
N ASN A 28 -48.22 -71.64 28.41
CA ASN A 28 -48.17 -70.95 27.12
C ASN A 28 -48.66 -69.50 27.22
N LEU A 29 -49.80 -69.25 27.89
CA LEU A 29 -50.32 -67.91 28.11
C LEU A 29 -49.34 -67.00 28.87
N VAL A 30 -48.66 -67.53 29.89
CA VAL A 30 -47.62 -66.79 30.61
C VAL A 30 -46.42 -66.49 29.71
N GLY A 31 -46.04 -67.44 28.84
CA GLY A 31 -45.01 -67.23 27.83
C GLY A 31 -45.37 -66.11 26.85
N ASP A 32 -46.60 -66.15 26.33
CA ASP A 32 -47.15 -65.15 25.42
C ASP A 32 -47.21 -63.77 26.07
N LEU A 33 -47.69 -63.68 27.32
CA LEU A 33 -47.72 -62.42 28.08
C LEU A 33 -46.32 -61.82 28.20
N ARG A 34 -45.32 -62.64 28.59
CA ARG A 34 -43.92 -62.20 28.70
C ARG A 34 -43.34 -61.76 27.36
N GLN A 35 -43.73 -62.39 26.26
CA GLN A 35 -43.30 -61.95 24.92
C GLN A 35 -43.95 -60.62 24.56
N LYS A 36 -45.24 -60.44 24.85
CA LYS A 36 -45.95 -59.18 24.62
C LYS A 36 -45.36 -58.04 25.43
N ASP A 37 -44.97 -58.27 26.69
CA ASP A 37 -44.30 -57.27 27.51
C ASP A 37 -42.97 -56.82 26.88
N ARG A 38 -42.17 -57.76 26.37
CA ARG A 38 -40.93 -57.44 25.64
C ARG A 38 -41.19 -56.64 24.37
N ASP A 39 -42.22 -57.03 23.61
CA ASP A 39 -42.59 -56.33 22.37
C ASP A 39 -43.05 -54.90 22.68
N ILE A 40 -43.83 -54.70 23.73
CA ILE A 40 -44.29 -53.39 24.21
C ILE A 40 -43.09 -52.51 24.61
N GLU A 41 -42.14 -53.06 25.36
CA GLU A 41 -40.95 -52.32 25.77
C GLU A 41 -40.08 -51.92 24.57
N ALA A 42 -39.93 -52.81 23.58
CA ALA A 42 -39.24 -52.49 22.33
C ALA A 42 -39.96 -51.39 21.53
N LEU A 43 -41.30 -51.39 21.50
CA LEU A 43 -42.09 -50.34 20.85
C LEU A 43 -41.89 -48.99 21.54
N PHE A 44 -41.90 -48.93 22.88
CA PHE A 44 -41.63 -47.68 23.61
C PHE A 44 -40.22 -47.14 23.34
N GLN A 45 -39.21 -48.01 23.28
CA GLN A 45 -37.84 -47.59 22.92
C GLN A 45 -37.72 -47.10 21.47
N SER A 46 -38.50 -47.67 20.56
CA SER A 46 -38.58 -47.20 19.17
C SER A 46 -39.24 -45.83 19.08
N LEU A 47 -40.35 -45.64 19.80
CA LEU A 47 -41.09 -44.38 19.84
C LEU A 47 -40.22 -43.24 20.38
N ALA A 48 -39.52 -43.46 21.50
CA ALA A 48 -38.62 -42.46 22.08
C ALA A 48 -37.50 -42.04 21.11
N ARG A 49 -36.96 -42.98 20.32
CA ARG A 49 -35.97 -42.67 19.27
C ARG A 49 -36.59 -41.84 18.15
N LEU A 50 -37.77 -42.22 17.68
CA LEU A 50 -38.47 -41.48 16.62
C LEU A 50 -38.83 -40.05 17.04
N GLU A 51 -39.24 -39.85 18.29
CA GLU A 51 -39.54 -38.52 18.84
C GLU A 51 -38.30 -37.63 18.85
N LYS A 52 -37.15 -38.18 19.28
CA LYS A 52 -35.87 -37.47 19.24
C LYS A 52 -35.46 -37.12 17.82
N ASP A 53 -35.45 -38.10 16.91
CA ASP A 53 -35.03 -37.90 15.52
C ASP A 53 -35.96 -36.90 14.80
N LYS A 54 -37.25 -36.88 15.14
CA LYS A 54 -38.21 -35.90 14.62
C LYS A 54 -37.89 -34.49 15.11
N ALA A 55 -37.59 -34.30 16.39
CA ALA A 55 -37.21 -33.01 16.93
C ALA A 55 -35.92 -32.48 16.26
N ASP A 56 -34.91 -33.34 16.10
CA ASP A 56 -33.66 -33.00 15.41
C ASP A 56 -33.92 -32.58 13.94
N LYS A 57 -34.83 -33.28 13.25
CA LYS A 57 -35.23 -32.95 11.88
C LYS A 57 -35.98 -31.61 11.78
N GLU A 58 -36.86 -31.32 12.73
CA GLU A 58 -37.58 -30.04 12.80
C GLU A 58 -36.60 -28.88 13.03
N GLU A 59 -35.64 -29.04 13.94
CA GLU A 59 -34.57 -28.06 14.17
C GLU A 59 -33.74 -27.83 12.91
N LEU A 60 -33.33 -28.91 12.22
CA LEU A 60 -32.60 -28.80 10.97
C LEU A 60 -33.41 -28.08 9.89
N SER A 61 -34.72 -28.36 9.78
CA SER A 61 -35.60 -27.67 8.84
C SER A 61 -35.64 -26.17 9.10
N LEU A 62 -35.84 -25.77 10.36
CA LEU A 62 -35.84 -24.36 10.76
C LEU A 62 -34.49 -23.68 10.47
N ALA A 63 -33.38 -24.36 10.74
CA ALA A 63 -32.04 -23.86 10.45
C ALA A 63 -31.79 -23.73 8.94
N ILE A 64 -32.30 -24.67 8.14
CA ILE A 64 -32.25 -24.60 6.68
C ILE A 64 -33.09 -23.42 6.19
N ASP A 65 -34.34 -23.27 6.64
CA ASP A 65 -35.20 -22.16 6.22
C ASP A 65 -34.59 -20.80 6.56
N ALA A 66 -34.00 -20.66 7.74
CA ALA A 66 -33.29 -19.45 8.15
C ALA A 66 -32.04 -19.16 7.29
N LYS A 67 -31.27 -20.20 6.92
CA LYS A 67 -30.08 -20.06 6.05
C LYS A 67 -30.43 -19.93 4.57
N ALA A 68 -31.56 -20.48 4.15
CA ALA A 68 -32.01 -20.59 2.77
C ALA A 68 -32.97 -19.46 2.37
N ASP A 69 -33.12 -18.42 3.20
CA ASP A 69 -33.76 -17.18 2.80
C ASP A 69 -32.91 -16.45 1.74
N LYS A 70 -32.89 -17.04 0.54
CA LYS A 70 -32.33 -16.49 -0.68
C LYS A 70 -32.95 -15.14 -0.99
N SER A 71 -34.16 -14.86 -0.52
CA SER A 71 -34.82 -13.57 -0.73
C SER A 71 -34.21 -12.47 0.15
N ALA A 72 -33.89 -12.77 1.41
CA ALA A 72 -33.12 -11.87 2.28
C ALA A 72 -31.69 -11.64 1.76
N LEU A 73 -31.08 -12.63 1.10
CA LEU A 73 -29.77 -12.46 0.48
C LEU A 73 -29.85 -11.67 -0.84
N ALA A 74 -30.86 -11.93 -1.68
CA ALA A 74 -31.09 -11.25 -2.95
C ALA A 74 -31.31 -9.74 -2.79
N GLY A 75 -31.84 -9.30 -1.65
CA GLY A 75 -32.05 -7.88 -1.34
C GLY A 75 -30.83 -7.13 -0.81
N LYS A 76 -29.76 -7.82 -0.37
CA LYS A 76 -28.62 -7.14 0.28
C LYS A 76 -27.68 -6.45 -0.69
N VAL A 77 -27.27 -7.13 -1.75
CA VAL A 77 -26.56 -6.57 -2.92
C VAL A 77 -26.74 -7.56 -4.05
N SER A 78 -27.27 -7.11 -5.19
CA SER A 78 -27.24 -7.94 -6.41
C SER A 78 -25.83 -7.95 -7.01
N HIS A 79 -25.42 -9.09 -7.60
CA HIS A 79 -24.14 -9.18 -8.30
C HIS A 79 -23.95 -8.04 -9.32
N SER A 80 -25.00 -7.69 -10.06
CA SER A 80 -24.97 -6.58 -11.01
C SER A 80 -24.71 -5.21 -10.36
N GLN A 81 -25.26 -4.93 -9.18
CA GLN A 81 -24.96 -3.69 -8.45
C GLN A 81 -23.52 -3.65 -7.95
N PHE A 82 -22.98 -4.79 -7.50
CA PHE A 82 -21.59 -4.88 -7.10
C PHE A 82 -20.66 -4.66 -8.29
N ASP A 83 -20.89 -5.38 -9.39
CA ASP A 83 -20.10 -5.28 -10.61
C ASP A 83 -20.13 -3.85 -11.17
N ALA A 84 -21.32 -3.24 -11.26
CA ALA A 84 -21.45 -1.84 -11.70
C ALA A 84 -20.73 -0.86 -10.77
N CYS A 85 -20.70 -1.12 -9.46
CA CYS A 85 -19.95 -0.28 -8.51
C CYS A 85 -18.43 -0.40 -8.72
N VAL A 86 -17.95 -1.61 -8.94
CA VAL A 86 -16.53 -1.90 -9.21
C VAL A 86 -16.08 -1.30 -10.53
N GLU A 87 -16.87 -1.42 -11.59
CA GLU A 87 -16.61 -0.80 -12.90
C GLU A 87 -16.51 0.72 -12.76
N ARG A 88 -17.52 1.36 -12.14
CA ARG A 88 -17.53 2.80 -11.91
C ARG A 88 -16.32 3.27 -11.09
N LEU A 89 -15.91 2.52 -10.07
CA LEU A 89 -14.74 2.83 -9.25
C LEU A 89 -13.45 2.74 -10.07
N THR A 90 -13.36 1.74 -10.95
CA THR A 90 -12.20 1.54 -11.82
C THR A 90 -12.08 2.67 -12.84
N GLU A 91 -13.19 3.09 -13.44
CA GLU A 91 -13.24 4.24 -14.34
C GLU A 91 -12.77 5.53 -13.65
N THR A 92 -13.29 5.83 -12.45
CA THR A 92 -12.89 7.04 -11.70
C THR A 92 -11.42 7.01 -11.29
N MET A 93 -10.91 5.84 -10.94
CA MET A 93 -9.49 5.68 -10.62
C MET A 93 -8.61 5.88 -11.85
N GLN A 94 -9.00 5.34 -13.00
CA GLN A 94 -8.28 5.51 -14.26
C GLN A 94 -8.27 6.97 -14.73
N GLU A 95 -9.39 7.68 -14.57
CA GLU A 95 -9.49 9.11 -14.86
C GLU A 95 -8.62 9.95 -13.91
N SER A 96 -8.58 9.60 -12.63
CA SER A 96 -7.70 10.28 -11.67
C SER A 96 -6.21 10.07 -12.01
N ILE A 97 -5.83 8.86 -12.40
CA ILE A 97 -4.47 8.55 -12.84
C ILE A 97 -4.10 9.37 -14.08
N SER A 98 -4.98 9.43 -15.08
CA SER A 98 -4.71 10.18 -16.31
C SER A 98 -4.54 11.68 -16.05
N GLN A 99 -5.35 12.26 -15.16
CA GLN A 99 -5.21 13.65 -14.75
C GLN A 99 -3.88 13.91 -14.03
N VAL A 100 -3.50 13.07 -13.07
CA VAL A 100 -2.23 13.21 -12.33
C VAL A 100 -1.03 13.09 -13.27
N THR A 101 -1.05 12.12 -14.18
CA THR A 101 0.01 11.97 -15.18
C THR A 101 0.07 13.17 -16.13
N GLY A 102 -1.07 13.74 -16.53
CA GLY A 102 -1.10 14.97 -17.32
C GLY A 102 -0.45 16.14 -16.60
N LEU A 103 -0.81 16.37 -15.34
CA LEU A 103 -0.21 17.42 -14.50
C LEU A 103 1.29 17.24 -14.30
N GLU A 104 1.75 15.99 -14.13
CA GLU A 104 3.18 15.68 -14.03
C GLU A 104 3.94 16.05 -15.31
N GLN A 105 3.37 15.74 -16.48
CA GLN A 105 3.95 16.10 -17.77
C GLN A 105 4.01 17.61 -17.98
N ASP A 106 2.94 18.33 -17.65
CA ASP A 106 2.89 19.79 -17.74
C ASP A 106 3.93 20.43 -16.82
N TRP A 107 4.08 19.93 -15.59
CA TRP A 107 5.12 20.40 -14.67
C TRP A 107 6.53 20.18 -15.20
N LEU A 108 6.81 19.00 -15.77
CA LEU A 108 8.09 18.71 -16.40
C LEU A 108 8.36 19.63 -17.59
N GLN A 109 7.33 20.00 -18.35
CA GLN A 109 7.45 20.96 -19.44
C GLN A 109 7.79 22.37 -18.91
N VAL A 110 7.06 22.86 -17.91
CA VAL A 110 7.34 24.17 -17.28
C VAL A 110 8.75 24.20 -16.71
N GLN A 111 9.17 23.13 -16.01
CA GLN A 111 10.52 23.04 -15.48
C GLN A 111 11.58 23.11 -16.59
N ARG A 112 11.34 22.44 -17.73
CA ARG A 112 12.26 22.48 -18.88
C ARG A 112 12.33 23.88 -19.50
N GLN A 113 11.20 24.57 -19.65
CA GLN A 113 11.15 25.94 -20.14
C GLN A 113 11.88 26.90 -19.20
N LEU A 114 11.66 26.79 -17.88
CA LEU A 114 12.37 27.62 -16.89
C LEU A 114 13.88 27.40 -16.94
N ARG A 115 14.34 26.15 -17.11
CA ARG A 115 15.78 25.86 -17.29
C ARG A 115 16.33 26.52 -18.56
N GLN A 116 15.64 26.40 -19.69
CA GLN A 116 16.05 27.03 -20.94
C GLN A 116 16.13 28.56 -20.85
N GLU A 117 15.13 29.18 -20.23
CA GLU A 117 15.12 30.63 -19.98
C GLU A 117 16.23 31.07 -19.03
N LEU A 118 16.49 30.27 -17.99
CA LEU A 118 17.58 30.54 -17.05
C LEU A 118 18.95 30.47 -17.75
N ASP A 119 19.20 29.39 -18.50
CA ASP A 119 20.43 29.20 -19.27
C ASP A 119 20.64 30.38 -20.26
N ALA A 120 19.59 30.75 -21.00
CA ALA A 120 19.64 31.86 -21.94
C ALA A 120 19.89 33.23 -21.26
N LYS A 121 19.32 33.45 -20.07
CA LYS A 121 19.52 34.70 -19.31
C LYS A 121 20.92 34.79 -18.72
N VAL A 122 21.45 33.71 -18.15
CA VAL A 122 22.81 33.67 -17.59
C VAL A 122 23.85 33.92 -18.67
N ASP A 123 23.70 33.27 -19.84
CA ASP A 123 24.61 33.47 -20.98
C ASP A 123 24.60 34.90 -21.52
N ARG A 124 23.42 35.54 -21.57
CA ARG A 124 23.25 36.88 -22.18
C ARG A 124 23.52 38.04 -21.24
N LEU A 125 23.06 37.99 -19.98
CA LEU A 125 23.09 39.15 -19.08
C LEU A 125 24.45 39.31 -18.38
N GLU A 126 25.08 38.21 -17.98
CA GLU A 126 26.31 38.29 -17.18
C GLU A 126 27.56 37.95 -17.97
N LEU A 127 27.52 36.90 -18.79
CA LEU A 127 28.74 36.36 -19.39
C LEU A 127 29.14 37.04 -20.70
N GLY A 128 28.17 37.38 -21.56
CA GLY A 128 28.43 38.03 -22.85
C GLY A 128 29.09 39.42 -22.72
N PRO A 129 28.46 40.39 -22.03
CA PRO A 129 29.02 41.73 -21.85
C PRO A 129 30.35 41.72 -21.08
N PHE A 130 30.47 40.89 -20.05
CA PHE A 130 31.69 40.76 -19.26
C PHE A 130 32.86 40.22 -20.09
N ARG A 131 32.61 39.22 -20.94
CA ARG A 131 33.60 38.71 -21.89
C ARG A 131 34.08 39.79 -22.86
N LEU A 132 33.17 40.59 -23.42
CA LEU A 132 33.53 41.69 -24.33
C LEU A 132 34.41 42.74 -23.63
N GLN A 133 34.08 43.08 -22.37
CA GLN A 133 34.90 44.00 -21.57
C GLN A 133 36.31 43.45 -21.33
N LEU A 134 36.45 42.14 -21.02
CA LEU A 134 37.75 41.49 -20.88
C LEU A 134 38.55 41.50 -22.19
N GLU A 135 37.90 41.21 -23.33
CA GLU A 135 38.54 41.24 -24.65
C GLU A 135 39.02 42.66 -25.02
N GLU A 136 38.25 43.70 -24.73
CA GLU A 136 38.63 45.10 -24.96
C GLU A 136 39.77 45.54 -24.04
N HIS A 137 39.68 45.22 -22.75
CA HIS A 137 40.74 45.53 -21.78
C HIS A 137 42.06 44.85 -22.16
N TRP A 138 42.00 43.60 -22.64
CA TRP A 138 43.17 42.88 -23.14
C TRP A 138 43.79 43.53 -24.38
N LYS A 139 42.97 43.96 -25.34
CA LYS A 139 43.44 44.72 -26.53
C LYS A 139 44.14 46.02 -26.12
N ASN A 140 43.56 46.77 -25.19
CA ASN A 140 44.15 48.01 -24.68
C ASN A 140 45.51 47.77 -24.02
N ILE A 141 45.65 46.71 -23.21
CA ILE A 141 46.93 46.31 -22.62
C ILE A 141 47.95 45.99 -23.72
N LEU A 142 47.56 45.19 -24.71
CA LEU A 142 48.45 44.85 -25.83
C LEU A 142 48.90 46.07 -26.62
N GLU A 143 47.98 47.01 -26.91
CA GLU A 143 48.32 48.26 -27.58
C GLU A 143 49.25 49.15 -26.75
N GLN A 144 49.02 49.27 -25.44
CA GLN A 144 49.90 50.03 -24.56
C GLN A 144 51.29 49.42 -24.50
N LEU A 145 51.38 48.10 -24.41
CA LEU A 145 52.65 47.38 -24.47
C LEU A 145 53.33 47.61 -25.82
N GLN A 146 52.63 47.48 -26.95
CA GLN A 146 53.19 47.76 -28.27
C GLN A 146 53.69 49.20 -28.40
N LYS A 147 52.92 50.20 -27.94
CA LYS A 147 53.31 51.62 -27.93
C LYS A 147 54.52 51.89 -27.04
N SER A 148 54.63 51.18 -25.91
CA SER A 148 55.80 51.26 -25.02
C SER A 148 57.04 50.57 -25.61
N LEU A 149 56.85 49.58 -26.48
CA LEU A 149 57.93 48.86 -27.17
C LEU A 149 58.32 49.48 -28.51
N THR A 150 57.54 50.40 -29.08
CA THR A 150 57.92 51.19 -30.27
C THR A 150 58.74 52.41 -29.84
N PRO A 151 60.07 52.44 -30.06
CA PRO A 151 60.86 53.62 -29.80
C PRO A 151 60.55 54.64 -30.90
N GLY A 152 59.98 55.78 -30.51
CA GLY A 152 60.04 56.97 -31.35
C GLY A 152 61.51 57.37 -31.47
N ALA A 153 62.04 57.26 -32.68
CA ALA A 153 63.29 57.87 -33.07
C ALA A 153 63.17 59.39 -32.88
N GLU A 154 63.78 59.94 -31.84
CA GLU A 154 64.27 61.30 -31.75
C GLU A 154 65.23 61.40 -30.55
N ASP A 155 66.19 62.31 -30.72
CA ASP A 155 67.51 62.37 -30.10
C ASP A 155 67.55 62.97 -28.68
N ALA A 156 68.62 62.61 -27.96
CA ALA A 156 69.23 63.16 -26.74
C ALA A 156 68.47 64.18 -25.84
N ALA A 157 68.43 63.88 -24.53
CA ALA A 157 68.70 64.87 -23.48
C ALA A 157 69.16 64.21 -22.17
N GLY A 158 70.41 63.76 -22.12
CA GLY A 158 71.13 63.70 -20.85
C GLY A 158 71.17 65.12 -20.27
N ILE A 159 70.60 65.30 -19.08
CA ILE A 159 70.53 66.60 -18.41
C ILE A 159 71.96 67.06 -18.06
N LYS A 160 72.58 67.82 -18.96
CA LYS A 160 73.78 68.63 -18.69
C LYS A 160 73.45 70.10 -18.94
N LYS A 161 72.62 70.69 -18.06
CA LYS A 161 72.56 72.15 -17.96
C LYS A 161 73.69 72.60 -17.05
N GLN A 162 74.71 73.24 -17.63
CA GLN A 162 75.75 73.94 -16.88
C GLN A 162 75.08 75.01 -15.99
N LEU A 163 75.37 75.01 -14.69
CA LEU A 163 74.80 75.97 -13.75
C LEU A 163 75.36 77.39 -14.04
N PRO A 164 74.54 78.46 -13.95
CA PRO A 164 75.02 79.83 -14.07
C PRO A 164 76.08 80.17 -12.99
N GLN A 165 77.12 80.93 -13.38
CA GLN A 165 78.35 81.15 -12.60
C GLN A 165 78.23 82.08 -11.38
N ASP A 166 77.09 82.75 -11.15
CA ASP A 166 76.97 83.76 -10.10
C ASP A 166 76.06 83.32 -8.95
N PHE A 167 76.61 82.60 -7.99
CA PHE A 167 75.90 82.24 -6.76
C PHE A 167 76.03 83.33 -5.72
N LYS A 168 74.95 83.60 -4.97
CA LYS A 168 74.97 84.47 -3.79
C LYS A 168 74.59 83.67 -2.55
N CYS A 169 75.20 83.98 -1.42
CA CYS A 169 74.85 83.37 -0.14
C CYS A 169 73.43 83.79 0.27
N LEU A 170 72.50 82.84 0.40
CA LEU A 170 71.10 83.12 0.74
C LEU A 170 70.92 83.85 2.09
N SER A 171 71.88 83.74 3.00
CA SER A 171 71.79 84.35 4.33
C SER A 171 72.33 85.78 4.40
N CYS A 172 73.20 86.20 3.49
CA CYS A 172 73.85 87.52 3.55
C CYS A 172 74.06 88.20 2.19
N ASP A 173 73.54 87.60 1.13
CA ASP A 173 73.52 88.07 -0.26
C ASP A 173 74.88 88.39 -0.90
N ARG A 174 75.99 87.99 -0.27
CA ARG A 174 77.33 88.15 -0.83
C ARG A 174 77.57 87.15 -1.97
N PRO A 175 78.22 87.55 -3.08
CA PRO A 175 78.59 86.65 -4.16
C PRO A 175 79.64 85.63 -3.69
N VAL A 176 79.44 84.37 -4.04
CA VAL A 176 80.29 83.24 -3.67
C VAL A 176 80.83 82.60 -4.95
N SER A 177 82.16 82.55 -5.07
CA SER A 177 82.82 81.79 -6.13
C SER A 177 82.96 80.33 -5.70
N VAL A 178 82.42 79.42 -6.50
CA VAL A 178 82.56 77.97 -6.32
C VAL A 178 83.42 77.42 -7.46
N LEU A 179 84.62 76.93 -7.14
CA LEU A 179 85.40 76.11 -8.07
C LEU A 179 84.83 74.70 -8.07
N VAL A 180 84.46 74.19 -9.25
CA VAL A 180 84.13 72.78 -9.45
C VAL A 180 85.39 72.07 -9.95
N PRO A 181 86.00 71.14 -9.19
CA PRO A 181 86.97 70.21 -9.75
C PRO A 181 86.20 69.23 -10.66
N GLY A 182 86.59 69.10 -11.92
CA GLY A 182 86.14 67.99 -12.78
C GLY A 182 87.29 67.01 -13.01
N PRO A 183 87.05 65.89 -13.71
CA PRO A 183 85.80 65.17 -14.00
C PRO A 183 85.47 64.07 -12.98
#